data_AF-A0A6U6MRW1-F1
#
_entry.id   AF-A0A6U6MRW1-F1
#
_cell.length_a   1.000
_cell.length_b   1.000
_cell.length_c   1.000
_cell.angle_alpha   90.00
_cell.angle_beta   90.00
_cell.angle_gamma   90.00
#
_symmetry.space_group_name_H-M   'P 1'
#
loop_
_entity.id
_entity.type
_entity.pdbx_description
1 polymer ?
#
loop_
_entity_poly.entity_id
_entity_poly.type
_entity_poly.pdbx_seq_one_letter_code
_entity_poly.pdbx_strand_id
1 'polypeptide(L)'
;MEEALKFANKRKTFGKTLVQHDVIRWKLAEMARMIEATHAWIESITYQLQTMHKQEATMKLGGHTALLKVQCTKVFEYCAREAAQIYGGLSYTRGGQGEKVERLNREVRAMAVPGGSEEVMLDLGIRQTKKITEMAQSLLANVQTQAKL
;
A
#
# COMPACT_ATOMS: atom_id res chain seq x y z
N MET A 1 11.39 2.63 5.33
CA MET A 1 11.36 3.86 6.15
C MET A 1 12.44 3.84 7.24
N GLU A 2 12.52 2.79 8.06
CA GLU A 2 13.44 2.74 9.21
C GLU A 2 14.90 3.03 8.88
N GLU A 3 15.43 2.40 7.81
CA GLU A 3 16.81 2.63 7.37
C GLU A 3 17.04 4.10 6.98
N ALA A 4 16.09 4.73 6.29
CA ALA A 4 16.14 6.15 5.94
C ALA A 4 16.16 7.05 7.18
N LEU A 5 15.34 6.75 8.20
CA LEU A 5 15.34 7.50 9.46
C LEU A 5 16.66 7.32 10.22
N LYS A 6 17.17 6.08 10.31
CA LYS A 6 18.47 5.78 10.95
C LYS A 6 19.61 6.54 10.28
N PHE A 7 19.64 6.56 8.94
CA PHE A 7 20.64 7.30 8.18
C PHE A 7 20.48 8.81 8.34
N ALA A 8 19.25 9.32 8.29
CA ALA A 8 18.97 10.74 8.40
C ALA A 8 19.36 11.34 9.77
N ASN A 9 19.29 10.54 10.84
CA ASN A 9 19.74 10.93 12.18
C ASN A 9 21.28 10.97 12.30
N LYS A 10 22.01 10.20 11.50
CA LYS A 10 23.48 10.10 11.58
C LYS A 10 24.19 11.04 10.60
N ARG A 11 23.68 11.17 9.38
CA ARG A 11 24.32 11.95 8.31
C ARG A 11 24.15 13.44 8.57
N LYS A 12 25.26 14.19 8.49
CA LYS A 12 25.27 15.66 8.59
C LYS A 12 25.56 16.30 7.23
N THR A 13 24.83 17.38 6.95
CA THR A 13 25.07 18.28 5.81
C THR A 13 24.70 19.69 6.24
N PHE A 14 25.44 20.69 5.73
CA PHE A 14 25.19 22.10 6.05
C PHE A 14 25.10 22.36 7.57
N GLY A 15 26.02 21.77 8.34
CA GLY A 15 26.13 21.99 9.78
C GLY A 15 25.12 21.24 10.67
N LYS A 16 24.14 20.53 10.11
CA LYS A 16 23.09 19.84 10.89
C LYS A 16 22.79 18.43 10.36
N THR A 17 22.11 17.59 11.13
CA THR A 17 21.74 16.24 10.65
C THR A 17 20.67 16.33 9.57
N LEU A 18 20.56 15.32 8.70
CA LEU A 18 19.58 15.33 7.61
C LEU A 18 18.15 15.50 8.15
N VAL A 19 17.81 14.83 9.25
CA VAL A 19 16.47 14.94 9.87
C VAL A 19 16.13 16.37 10.34
N GLN A 20 17.13 17.24 10.56
CA GLN A 20 16.89 18.63 10.93
C GLN A 20 16.57 19.54 9.73
N HIS A 21 16.60 19.02 8.50
CA HIS A 21 16.11 19.71 7.32
C HIS A 21 14.62 19.42 7.09
N ASP A 22 13.83 20.46 6.85
CA ASP A 22 12.36 20.38 6.79
C ASP A 22 11.89 19.45 5.67
N VAL A 23 12.54 19.53 4.52
CA VAL A 23 12.30 18.66 3.35
C VAL A 23 12.50 17.18 3.66
N ILE A 24 13.47 16.83 4.52
CA ILE A 24 13.71 15.44 4.92
C ILE A 24 12.62 14.98 5.88
N ARG A 25 12.21 15.82 6.84
CA ARG A 25 11.10 15.49 7.74
C ARG A 25 9.79 15.32 6.99
N TRP A 26 9.52 16.15 5.99
CA TRP A 26 8.35 16.01 5.13
C TRP A 26 8.33 14.66 4.42
N LYS A 27 9.46 14.23 3.83
CA LYS A 27 9.56 12.90 3.19
C LYS A 27 9.32 11.76 4.17
N LEU A 28 9.93 11.83 5.36
CA LEU A 28 9.75 10.83 6.41
C LEU A 28 8.31 10.77 6.90
N ALA A 29 7.68 11.93 7.11
CA ALA A 29 6.29 12.03 7.56
C ALA A 29 5.31 11.48 6.51
N GLU A 30 5.53 11.78 5.23
CA GLU A 30 4.66 11.29 4.15
C GLU A 30 4.80 9.78 3.95
N MET A 31 6.03 9.24 4.01
CA MET A 31 6.23 7.79 4.05
C MET A 31 5.50 7.15 5.23
N ALA A 32 5.62 7.72 6.44
CA ALA A 32 4.95 7.20 7.63
C ALA A 32 3.42 7.22 7.46
N ARG A 33 2.84 8.34 7.01
CA ARG A 33 1.39 8.49 6.78
C ARG A 33 0.85 7.41 5.84
N MET A 34 1.55 7.14 4.75
CA MET A 34 1.13 6.11 3.78
C MET A 34 1.26 4.69 4.35
N ILE A 35 2.35 4.41 5.09
CA ILE A 35 2.57 3.10 5.72
C ILE A 35 1.47 2.83 6.75
N GLU A 36 1.19 3.77 7.64
CA GLU A 36 0.16 3.63 8.68
C GLU A 36 -1.23 3.43 8.08
N ALA A 37 -1.59 4.21 7.05
CA ALA A 37 -2.88 4.04 6.36
C ALA A 37 -2.99 2.66 5.69
N THR A 38 -1.91 2.17 5.10
CA THR A 38 -1.88 0.86 4.45
C THR A 38 -1.95 -0.27 5.47
N HIS A 39 -1.22 -0.15 6.58
CA HIS A 39 -1.25 -1.11 7.68
C HIS A 39 -2.65 -1.22 8.29
N ALA A 40 -3.32 -0.09 8.57
CA ALA A 40 -4.69 -0.10 9.07
C ALA A 40 -5.67 -0.80 8.10
N TRP A 41 -5.48 -0.65 6.78
CA TRP A 41 -6.31 -1.34 5.79
C TRP A 41 -6.03 -2.85 5.75
N ILE A 42 -4.76 -3.27 5.85
CA ILE A 42 -4.38 -4.69 5.99
C ILE A 42 -5.07 -5.31 7.21
N GLU A 43 -4.97 -4.66 8.37
CA GLU A 43 -5.59 -5.12 9.61
C GLU A 43 -7.11 -5.23 9.47
N SER A 44 -7.75 -4.22 8.89
CA SER A 44 -9.20 -4.22 8.66
C SER A 44 -9.66 -5.38 7.77
N ILE A 45 -8.96 -5.66 6.66
CA ILE A 45 -9.29 -6.79 5.77
C ILE A 45 -9.03 -8.12 6.47
N THR A 46 -7.91 -8.23 7.19
CA THR A 46 -7.53 -9.46 7.91
C THR A 46 -8.56 -9.82 8.98
N TYR A 47 -8.98 -8.83 9.77
CA TYR A 47 -10.03 -9.00 10.76
C TYR A 47 -11.36 -9.46 10.13
N GLN A 48 -11.78 -8.84 9.02
CA GLN A 48 -13.01 -9.22 8.33
C GLN A 48 -12.92 -10.65 7.74
N LEU A 49 -11.76 -11.03 7.18
CA LEU A 49 -11.53 -12.38 6.68
C LEU A 49 -11.62 -13.45 7.78
N GLN A 50 -11.24 -13.12 9.01
CA GLN A 50 -11.29 -14.03 10.16
C GLN A 50 -12.67 -14.13 10.81
N THR A 51 -13.47 -13.06 10.74
CA THR A 51 -14.75 -12.95 11.46
C THR A 51 -15.98 -13.19 10.58
N MET A 52 -15.88 -12.97 9.27
CA MET A 52 -16.99 -13.21 8.34
C MET A 52 -17.09 -14.68 7.92
N HIS A 53 -18.31 -15.09 7.55
CA HIS A 53 -18.50 -16.40 6.93
C HIS A 53 -17.74 -16.48 5.61
N LYS A 54 -17.09 -17.62 5.32
CA LYS A 54 -16.18 -17.78 4.16
C LYS A 54 -16.79 -17.33 2.83
N GLN A 55 -18.06 -17.66 2.59
CA GLN A 55 -18.76 -17.32 1.34
C GLN A 55 -19.03 -15.82 1.24
N GLU A 56 -19.41 -15.19 2.35
CA GLU A 56 -19.62 -13.75 2.43
C GLU A 56 -18.30 -12.99 2.24
N ALA A 57 -17.25 -13.42 2.93
CA ALA A 57 -15.92 -12.86 2.81
C ALA A 57 -15.41 -12.91 1.36
N THR A 58 -15.58 -14.06 0.69
CA THR A 58 -15.19 -14.22 -0.72
C THR A 58 -15.92 -13.23 -1.63
N MET A 59 -17.22 -13.04 -1.41
CA MET A 59 -18.04 -12.14 -2.21
C MET A 59 -17.72 -10.67 -1.95
N LYS A 60 -17.61 -10.26 -0.69
CA LYS A 60 -17.45 -8.85 -0.30
C LYS A 60 -16.00 -8.38 -0.39
N LEU A 61 -15.04 -9.19 0.02
CA LEU A 61 -13.65 -8.73 0.20
C LEU A 61 -12.76 -8.97 -1.01
N GLY A 62 -13.15 -9.80 -1.98
CA GLY A 62 -12.32 -10.13 -3.14
C GLY A 62 -11.83 -8.89 -3.91
N GLY A 63 -12.71 -7.91 -4.16
CA GLY A 63 -12.34 -6.65 -4.78
C GLY A 63 -11.46 -5.77 -3.89
N HIS A 64 -11.77 -5.68 -2.60
CA HIS A 64 -10.99 -4.89 -1.64
C HIS A 64 -9.57 -5.42 -1.47
N THR A 65 -9.38 -6.74 -1.45
CA THR A 65 -8.06 -7.38 -1.38
C THR A 65 -7.23 -7.09 -2.63
N ALA A 66 -7.85 -7.09 -3.81
CA ALA A 66 -7.17 -6.72 -5.05
C ALA A 66 -6.68 -5.26 -5.03
N LEU A 67 -7.53 -4.34 -4.58
CA LEU A 67 -7.16 -2.93 -4.41
C LEU A 67 -6.07 -2.73 -3.34
N LEU A 68 -6.18 -3.43 -2.21
CA LEU A 68 -5.18 -3.37 -1.14
C LEU A 68 -3.82 -3.85 -1.64
N LYS A 69 -3.76 -4.92 -2.45
CA LYS A 69 -2.50 -5.38 -3.03
C LYS A 69 -1.80 -4.28 -3.82
N VAL A 70 -2.54 -3.53 -4.65
CA VAL A 70 -1.99 -2.41 -5.43
C VAL A 70 -1.56 -1.25 -4.51
N GLN A 71 -2.35 -0.95 -3.48
CA GLN A 71 -1.98 0.05 -2.47
C GLN A 71 -0.63 -0.29 -1.82
N CYS A 72 -0.45 -1.54 -1.38
CA CYS A 72 0.80 -1.98 -0.76
C CYS A 72 2.00 -1.82 -1.69
N THR A 73 1.88 -2.19 -2.97
CA THR A 73 3.00 -2.12 -3.91
C THR A 73 3.36 -0.68 -4.27
N LYS A 74 2.35 0.19 -4.44
CA LYS A 74 2.56 1.63 -4.70
C LYS A 74 3.20 2.35 -3.52
N VAL A 75 2.77 2.04 -2.29
CA VAL A 75 3.38 2.60 -1.10
C VAL A 75 4.82 2.10 -0.94
N PHE A 76 5.07 0.82 -1.20
CA PHE A 76 6.43 0.30 -1.16
C PHE A 76 7.34 1.02 -2.17
N GLU A 77 6.89 1.21 -3.41
CA GLU A 77 7.62 1.95 -4.43
C GLU A 77 7.93 3.39 -4.01
N TYR A 78 6.92 4.10 -3.51
CA TYR A 78 7.10 5.45 -3.02
C TYR A 78 8.14 5.51 -1.89
N CYS A 79 8.02 4.64 -0.90
CA CYS A 79 8.93 4.60 0.24
C CYS A 79 10.35 4.18 -0.15
N ALA A 80 10.51 3.25 -1.09
CA ALA A 80 11.82 2.82 -1.59
C ALA A 80 12.53 3.98 -2.32
N ARG A 81 11.80 4.68 -3.20
CA ARG A 81 12.32 5.84 -3.94
C ARG A 81 12.72 6.99 -3.02
N GLU A 82 11.88 7.33 -2.04
CA GLU A 82 12.18 8.40 -1.08
C GLU A 82 13.34 8.02 -0.14
N ALA A 83 13.43 6.75 0.28
CA ALA A 83 14.57 6.26 1.03
C ALA A 83 15.87 6.36 0.21
N ALA A 84 15.85 6.00 -1.08
CA ALA A 84 16.99 6.15 -1.96
C ALA A 84 17.43 7.62 -2.07
N GLN A 85 16.48 8.54 -2.20
CA GLN A 85 16.76 9.97 -2.24
C GLN A 85 17.40 10.49 -0.94
N ILE A 86 16.95 10.02 0.23
CA ILE A 86 17.53 10.38 1.53
C ILE A 86 18.98 9.87 1.66
N TYR A 87 19.27 8.68 1.11
CA TYR A 87 20.62 8.13 1.05
C TYR A 87 21.53 8.79 0.00
N GLY A 88 20.95 9.47 -0.99
CA GLY A 88 21.69 10.06 -2.10
C GLY A 88 22.47 9.00 -2.89
N GLY A 89 23.71 9.31 -3.26
CA GLY A 89 24.56 8.40 -4.03
C GLY A 89 24.79 7.02 -3.38
N LEU A 90 24.72 6.92 -2.04
CA LEU A 90 24.87 5.64 -1.33
C LEU A 90 23.75 4.65 -1.63
N SER A 91 22.60 5.13 -2.14
CA SER A 91 21.47 4.26 -2.51
C SER A 91 21.74 3.37 -3.72
N TYR A 92 22.83 3.61 -4.45
CA TYR A 92 23.25 2.78 -5.59
C TYR A 92 24.30 1.73 -5.20
N THR A 93 24.79 1.75 -3.96
CA THR A 93 25.85 0.85 -3.51
C THR A 93 25.25 -0.47 -3.00
N ARG A 94 25.61 -1.58 -3.65
CA ARG A 94 25.20 -2.95 -3.29
C ARG A 94 25.83 -3.51 -2.01
N GLY A 95 26.39 -2.66 -1.15
CA GLY A 95 27.11 -3.05 0.05
C GLY A 95 27.17 -1.93 1.07
N GLY A 96 27.61 -2.27 2.28
CA GLY A 96 27.76 -1.31 3.38
C GLY A 96 26.41 -0.72 3.82
N GLN A 97 26.40 0.58 4.15
CA GLN A 97 25.22 1.22 4.75
C GLN A 97 24.02 1.33 3.79
N GLY A 98 24.25 1.39 2.48
CA GLY A 98 23.22 1.58 1.45
C GLY A 98 22.59 0.30 0.91
N GLU A 99 23.17 -0.86 1.20
CA GLU A 99 22.81 -2.16 0.60
C GLU A 99 21.32 -2.46 0.68
N LYS A 100 20.71 -2.27 1.85
CA LYS A 100 19.29 -2.57 2.05
C LYS A 100 18.40 -1.67 1.18
N VAL A 101 18.74 -0.39 1.07
CA VAL A 101 17.95 0.57 0.30
C VAL A 101 18.11 0.30 -1.20
N GLU A 102 19.33 0.02 -1.66
CA GLU A 102 19.58 -0.38 -3.06
C GLU A 102 18.79 -1.63 -3.42
N ARG A 103 18.85 -2.66 -2.59
CA ARG A 103 18.17 -3.94 -2.82
C ARG A 103 16.66 -3.75 -2.91
N LEU A 104 16.07 -3.07 -1.92
CA LEU A 104 14.63 -2.79 -1.90
C LEU A 104 14.19 -1.97 -3.12
N ASN A 105 14.97 -0.96 -3.52
CA ASN A 105 14.67 -0.13 -4.67
C ASN A 105 14.75 -0.90 -6.00
N ARG A 106 15.64 -1.90 -6.09
CA ARG A 106 15.72 -2.81 -7.25
C ARG A 106 14.56 -3.79 -7.30
N GLU A 107 14.14 -4.32 -6.15
CA GLU A 107 13.14 -5.39 -6.03
C GLU A 107 11.70 -4.88 -6.08
N VAL A 108 11.46 -3.60 -5.85
CA VAL A 108 10.10 -3.06 -5.69
C VAL A 108 9.17 -3.34 -6.87
N ARG A 109 9.68 -3.28 -8.10
CA ARG A 109 8.91 -3.59 -9.31
C ARG A 109 8.61 -5.09 -9.43
N ALA A 110 9.55 -5.93 -9.03
CA ALA A 110 9.36 -7.38 -9.03
C ALA A 110 8.26 -7.80 -8.03
N MET A 111 8.04 -7.04 -6.96
CA MET A 111 6.95 -7.29 -6.00
C MET A 111 5.57 -6.84 -6.52
N ALA A 112 5.52 -5.93 -7.50
CA ALA A 112 4.27 -5.40 -8.03
C ALA A 112 3.57 -6.33 -9.03
N VAL A 113 4.27 -7.31 -9.61
CA VAL A 113 3.75 -8.16 -10.69
C VAL A 113 3.09 -9.46 -10.22
N PRO A 114 3.66 -10.22 -9.26
CA PRO A 114 3.11 -11.51 -8.84
C PRO A 114 1.68 -11.40 -8.31
N GLY A 115 0.88 -12.44 -8.58
CA GLY A 115 -0.53 -12.49 -8.21
C GLY A 115 -1.46 -11.69 -9.13
N GLY A 116 -0.92 -10.85 -10.04
CA GLY A 116 -1.64 -10.06 -11.04
C GLY A 116 -1.12 -8.62 -11.09
N SER A 117 -1.00 -8.05 -12.29
CA SER A 117 -0.48 -6.68 -12.48
C SER A 117 -1.38 -5.62 -11.83
N GLU A 118 -0.89 -4.39 -11.70
CA GLU A 118 -1.66 -3.30 -11.10
C GLU A 118 -2.97 -3.05 -11.85
N GLU A 119 -2.93 -3.03 -13.17
CA GLU A 119 -4.09 -2.80 -14.04
C GLU A 119 -5.13 -3.91 -13.87
N VAL A 120 -4.68 -5.18 -13.85
CA VAL A 120 -5.55 -6.34 -13.67
C VAL A 120 -6.23 -6.31 -12.29
N MET A 121 -5.50 -5.90 -11.26
CA MET A 121 -6.04 -5.82 -9.89
C MET A 121 -7.01 -4.67 -9.70
N LEU A 122 -6.73 -3.51 -10.29
CA LEU A 122 -7.65 -2.38 -10.29
C LEU A 122 -8.95 -2.71 -11.04
N ASP A 123 -8.83 -3.36 -12.21
CA ASP A 123 -9.96 -3.85 -12.99
C ASP A 123 -10.78 -4.91 -12.23
N LEU A 124 -10.11 -5.86 -11.55
CA LEU A 124 -10.78 -6.83 -10.69
C LEU A 124 -11.55 -6.13 -9.55
N GLY A 125 -10.95 -5.13 -8.92
CA GLY A 125 -11.58 -4.32 -7.88
C GLY A 125 -12.92 -3.75 -8.33
N ILE A 126 -12.94 -3.04 -9.46
CA ILE A 126 -14.17 -2.41 -9.97
C ILE A 126 -15.20 -3.44 -10.44
N ARG A 127 -14.78 -4.56 -11.06
CA ARG A 127 -15.68 -5.62 -11.48
C ARG A 127 -16.40 -6.27 -10.30
N GLN A 128 -15.70 -6.52 -9.20
CA GLN A 128 -16.30 -7.08 -7.98
C GLN A 128 -17.28 -6.09 -7.35
N THR A 129 -16.90 -4.80 -7.24
CA THR A 129 -17.80 -3.76 -6.72
C THR A 129 -19.08 -3.68 -7.55
N LYS A 130 -18.98 -3.64 -8.88
CA LYS A 130 -20.14 -3.59 -9.78
C LYS A 130 -21.09 -4.77 -9.55
N LYS A 131 -20.55 -5.99 -9.48
CA LYS A 131 -21.35 -7.20 -9.23
C LYS A 131 -22.12 -7.13 -7.91
N ILE A 132 -21.47 -6.66 -6.84
CA ILE A 132 -22.11 -6.48 -5.52
C ILE A 132 -23.23 -5.44 -5.61
N THR A 133 -23.00 -4.32 -6.30
CA THR A 133 -24.00 -3.26 -6.47
C THR A 133 -25.23 -3.76 -7.25
N GLU A 134 -25.03 -4.49 -8.35
CA GLU A 134 -26.11 -5.09 -9.14
C GLU A 134 -26.94 -6.09 -8.32
N MET A 135 -26.28 -6.92 -7.50
CA MET A 135 -26.96 -7.82 -6.57
C MET A 135 -27.78 -7.05 -5.52
N ALA A 136 -27.23 -5.99 -4.94
CA ALA A 136 -27.95 -5.17 -3.97
C ALA A 136 -29.18 -4.49 -4.58
N GLN A 137 -29.06 -3.96 -5.80
CA GLN A 137 -30.17 -3.34 -6.53
C GLN A 137 -31.29 -4.33 -6.85
N SER A 138 -30.95 -5.54 -7.30
CA SER A 138 -31.95 -6.57 -7.58
C SER A 138 -32.69 -7.02 -6.33
N LEU A 139 -32.00 -7.15 -5.18
CA LEU A 139 -32.67 -7.39 -3.89
C LEU A 139 -33.64 -6.28 -3.52
N LEU A 140 -33.24 -5.01 -3.63
CA LEU A 140 -34.09 -3.87 -3.31
C LEU A 140 -35.36 -3.82 -4.18
N ALA A 141 -35.22 -4.08 -5.49
CA ALA A 141 -36.35 -4.14 -6.42
C ALA A 141 -37.35 -5.26 -6.05
N ASN A 142 -36.85 -6.43 -5.65
CA ASN A 142 -37.69 -7.56 -5.23
C ASN A 142 -38.48 -7.24 -3.95
N VAL A 143 -37.84 -6.62 -2.95
CA VAL A 143 -38.50 -6.20 -1.70
C VAL A 143 -39.60 -5.17 -1.96
N GLN A 144 -39.35 -4.19 -2.84
CA GLN A 144 -40.36 -3.19 -3.21
C GLN A 144 -41.56 -3.78 -3.95
N THR A 145 -41.34 -4.85 -4.72
CA THR A 145 -42.41 -5.54 -5.45
C THR A 145 -43.29 -6.35 -4.49
N GLN A 146 -42.69 -7.00 -3.48
CA GLN A 146 -43.43 -7.73 -2.45
C GLN A 146 -44.22 -6.82 -1.50
N ALA A 147 -43.73 -5.62 -1.20
CA ALA A 147 -44.41 -4.66 -0.33
C ALA A 147 -45.63 -3.96 -0.98
N LYS A 148 -45.82 -4.13 -2.30
CA LYS A 148 -46.95 -3.57 -3.05
C LYS A 148 -48.08 -4.59 -3.30
N LEU A 149 -47.89 -5.85 -2.89
CA LEU A 149 -48.88 -6.92 -2.89
C LEU A 149 -49.49 -7.06 -1.49
#